data_AF-A0A6V7XAJ1-F1
#
_entry.id   AF-A0A6V7XAJ1-F1
#
_cell.length_a   1.000
_cell.length_b   1.000
_cell.length_c   1.000
_cell.angle_alpha   90.00
_cell.angle_beta   90.00
_cell.angle_gamma   90.00
#
_symmetry.space_group_name_H-M   'P 1'
#
loop_
_entity.id
_entity.type
_entity.pdbx_description
1 polymer ?
#
loop_
_entity_poly.entity_id
_entity_poly.type
_entity_poly.pdbx_seq_one_letter_code
_entity_poly.pdbx_strand_id
1 'polypeptide(L)'
;MYNGEEVFSTPINLEVQWASLTAIAAIERAGGRIRTAYYDLESLKAAENPEAWFRAGKPIPRRMHPPHSLYAYYSDPDYRGYLANPEEIEKSKIKLSEILEYNLNKEEENQQKYIIEDKTPNQVFLGLQPGQLISLEDKKVFEPTNEVLINYYKGIDGPLSDTVR
;
A
#
# COMPACT_ATOMS: atom_id res chain seq x y z
N MET A 1 -11.78 31.45 -1.27
CA MET A 1 -11.85 29.99 -1.00
C MET A 1 -10.43 29.55 -0.78
N TYR A 2 -10.10 29.00 0.39
CA TYR A 2 -8.79 28.38 0.58
C TYR A 2 -8.77 27.04 -0.14
N ASN A 3 -7.69 26.73 -0.83
CA ASN A 3 -7.50 25.37 -1.33
C ASN A 3 -7.23 24.43 -0.16
N GLY A 4 -7.70 23.19 -0.24
CA GLY A 4 -7.56 22.20 0.83
C GLY A 4 -6.11 21.98 1.26
N GLU A 5 -5.15 22.11 0.34
CA GLU A 5 -3.72 22.00 0.64
C GLU A 5 -3.18 23.10 1.57
N GLU A 6 -3.77 24.30 1.59
CA GLU A 6 -3.25 25.43 2.40
C GLU A 6 -3.59 25.29 3.87
N VAL A 7 -4.77 24.74 4.16
CA VAL A 7 -5.32 24.60 5.52
C VAL A 7 -5.00 23.25 6.15
N PHE A 8 -4.50 22.29 5.38
CA PHE A 8 -4.18 20.96 5.87
C PHE A 8 -2.97 20.98 6.81
N SER A 9 -3.17 20.52 8.05
CA SER A 9 -2.15 20.56 9.12
C SER A 9 -2.09 19.29 9.97
N THR A 10 -2.80 18.23 9.59
CA THR A 10 -2.87 17.00 10.40
C THR A 10 -1.86 15.96 9.93
N PRO A 11 -0.96 15.46 10.80
CA PRO A 11 -0.04 14.40 10.44
C PRO A 11 -0.79 13.07 10.35
N ILE A 12 -0.99 12.57 9.13
CA ILE A 12 -1.66 11.29 8.85
C ILE A 12 -0.80 10.42 7.93
N ASN A 13 -0.96 9.10 8.05
CA ASN A 13 -0.38 8.14 7.12
C ASN A 13 -1.46 7.65 6.14
N LEU A 14 -1.28 7.94 4.85
CA LEU A 14 -2.24 7.63 3.80
C LEU A 14 -1.66 6.67 2.77
N GLU A 15 -2.50 5.72 2.35
CA GLU A 15 -2.30 4.93 1.13
C GLU A 15 -3.45 5.23 0.18
N VAL A 16 -3.15 5.74 -1.01
CA VAL A 16 -4.14 6.09 -2.04
C VAL A 16 -3.72 5.51 -3.38
N GLN A 17 -4.63 5.42 -4.36
CA GLN A 17 -4.26 4.93 -5.69
C GLN A 17 -3.55 5.99 -6.53
N TRP A 18 -3.87 7.27 -6.31
CA TRP A 18 -3.33 8.39 -7.07
C TRP A 18 -3.23 9.65 -6.21
N ALA A 19 -2.19 10.44 -6.42
CA ALA A 19 -1.99 11.72 -5.74
C ALA A 19 -1.30 12.75 -6.66
N SER A 20 -1.65 14.03 -6.49
CA SER A 20 -0.91 15.14 -7.10
C SER A 20 0.31 15.52 -6.25
N LEU A 21 1.31 16.14 -6.87
CA LEU A 21 2.50 16.63 -6.15
C LEU A 21 2.14 17.66 -5.06
N THR A 22 1.14 18.50 -5.30
CA THR A 22 0.66 19.49 -4.31
C THR A 22 0.03 18.82 -3.08
N ALA A 23 -0.74 17.74 -3.29
CA ALA A 23 -1.33 16.97 -2.19
C ALA A 23 -0.25 16.22 -1.39
N ILE A 24 0.73 15.63 -2.08
CA ILE A 24 1.88 14.97 -1.45
C ILE A 24 2.64 15.97 -0.58
N ALA A 25 2.98 17.15 -1.13
CA ALA A 25 3.66 18.20 -0.40
C ALA A 25 2.87 18.70 0.81
N ALA A 26 1.55 18.87 0.69
CA ALA A 26 0.70 19.29 1.80
C ALA A 26 0.73 18.29 2.97
N ILE A 27 0.65 16.98 2.66
CA ILE A 27 0.71 15.91 3.66
C ILE A 27 2.10 15.86 4.31
N GLU A 28 3.16 15.91 3.51
CA GLU A 28 4.54 15.87 4.02
C GLU A 28 4.89 17.10 4.85
N ARG A 29 4.41 18.29 4.45
CA ARG A 29 4.56 19.54 5.21
C ARG A 29 3.85 19.48 6.57
N ALA A 30 2.70 18.80 6.65
CA ALA A 30 2.01 18.56 7.91
C ALA A 30 2.70 17.50 8.80
N GLY A 31 3.80 16.88 8.33
CA GLY A 31 4.49 15.79 9.03
C GLY A 31 3.86 14.41 8.79
N GLY A 32 2.91 14.31 7.86
CA GLY A 32 2.30 13.06 7.46
C GLY A 32 3.14 12.25 6.48
N ARG A 33 2.60 11.09 6.09
CA ARG A 33 3.15 10.20 5.07
C ARG A 33 2.08 9.86 4.05
N ILE A 34 2.48 9.75 2.80
CA ILE A 34 1.63 9.29 1.71
C ILE A 34 2.37 8.26 0.86
N ARG A 35 1.64 7.22 0.45
CA ARG A 35 2.10 6.17 -0.47
C ARG A 35 1.05 5.98 -1.55
N THR A 36 1.48 5.79 -2.79
CA THR A 36 0.57 5.43 -3.89
C THR A 36 0.67 3.94 -4.21
N ALA A 37 -0.48 3.25 -4.20
CA ALA A 37 -0.52 1.80 -4.39
C ALA A 37 -1.65 1.38 -5.33
N TYR A 38 -1.31 0.47 -6.26
CA TYR A 38 -2.28 -0.11 -7.18
C TYR A 38 -3.12 -1.18 -6.48
N TYR A 39 -4.41 -1.23 -6.80
CA TYR A 39 -5.33 -2.30 -6.41
C TYR A 39 -6.00 -2.84 -7.67
N ASP A 40 -5.82 -4.13 -7.96
CA ASP A 40 -6.61 -4.81 -8.98
C ASP A 40 -8.08 -4.95 -8.54
N LEU A 41 -8.96 -5.33 -9.47
CA LEU A 41 -10.40 -5.37 -9.22
C LEU A 41 -10.79 -6.32 -8.08
N GLU A 42 -10.09 -7.44 -7.92
CA GLU A 42 -10.40 -8.42 -6.89
C GLU A 42 -9.94 -7.92 -5.52
N SER A 43 -8.70 -7.42 -5.45
CA SER A 43 -8.15 -6.80 -4.24
C SER A 43 -8.96 -5.58 -3.80
N LEU A 44 -9.44 -4.77 -4.74
CA LEU A 44 -10.28 -3.60 -4.44
C LEU A 44 -11.61 -4.03 -3.83
N LYS A 45 -12.28 -5.05 -4.39
CA LYS A 45 -13.53 -5.58 -3.83
C LYS A 45 -13.33 -6.12 -2.41
N ALA A 46 -12.21 -6.81 -2.17
CA ALA A 46 -11.87 -7.29 -0.85
C ALA A 46 -11.65 -6.13 0.14
N ALA A 47 -10.96 -5.07 -0.28
CA ALA A 47 -10.69 -3.89 0.56
C ALA A 47 -11.94 -3.01 0.80
N GLU A 48 -12.82 -2.88 -0.19
CA GLU A 48 -14.03 -2.05 -0.14
C GLU A 48 -15.07 -2.59 0.84
N ASN A 49 -15.30 -3.91 0.82
CA ASN A 49 -16.20 -4.57 1.77
C ASN A 49 -15.59 -5.87 2.31
N PRO A 50 -14.68 -5.75 3.31
CA PRO A 50 -13.98 -6.90 3.87
C PRO A 50 -14.92 -7.88 4.55
N GLU A 51 -16.00 -7.40 5.18
CA GLU A 51 -16.97 -8.26 5.85
C GLU A 51 -17.68 -9.18 4.85
N ALA A 52 -18.19 -8.62 3.74
CA ALA A 52 -18.82 -9.41 2.69
C ALA A 52 -17.83 -10.40 2.05
N TRP A 53 -16.57 -9.99 1.87
CA TRP A 53 -15.52 -10.87 1.37
C TRP A 53 -15.29 -12.08 2.26
N PHE A 54 -15.10 -11.86 3.57
CA PHE A 54 -14.86 -12.94 4.53
C PHE A 54 -16.09 -13.84 4.72
N ARG A 55 -17.30 -13.29 4.69
CA ARG A 55 -18.54 -14.10 4.74
C ARG A 55 -18.74 -14.98 3.52
N ALA A 56 -18.16 -14.63 2.37
CA ALA A 56 -18.17 -15.47 1.17
C ALA A 56 -17.25 -16.70 1.30
N GLY A 57 -16.48 -16.84 2.40
CA GLY A 57 -15.57 -17.97 2.62
C GLY A 57 -14.40 -17.99 1.64
N LYS A 58 -14.02 -16.84 1.09
CA LYS A 58 -12.89 -16.71 0.17
C LYS A 58 -11.59 -16.45 0.94
N PRO A 59 -10.46 -17.05 0.52
CA PRO A 59 -9.16 -16.65 1.05
C PRO A 59 -8.85 -15.19 0.69
N ILE A 60 -7.96 -14.56 1.44
CA ILE A 60 -7.48 -13.21 1.13
C ILE A 60 -6.75 -13.25 -0.23
N PRO A 61 -7.15 -12.43 -1.21
CA PRO A 61 -6.52 -12.44 -2.52
C PRO A 61 -5.09 -11.89 -2.44
N ARG A 62 -4.22 -12.37 -3.33
CA ARG A 62 -2.92 -11.77 -3.58
C ARG A 62 -3.11 -10.58 -4.51
N ARG A 63 -2.63 -9.40 -4.10
CA ARG A 63 -2.69 -8.20 -4.94
C ARG A 63 -1.80 -8.37 -6.16
N MET A 64 -2.36 -8.09 -7.34
CA MET A 64 -1.64 -8.20 -8.59
C MET A 64 -0.81 -6.94 -8.89
N HIS A 65 0.21 -7.09 -9.73
CA HIS A 65 0.99 -5.97 -10.22
C HIS A 65 0.15 -5.04 -11.11
N PRO A 66 0.48 -3.73 -11.17
CA PRO A 66 -0.17 -2.80 -12.07
C PRO A 66 0.04 -3.23 -13.53
N PRO A 67 -0.88 -2.86 -14.43
CA PRO A 67 -0.66 -3.03 -15.86
C PRO A 67 0.58 -2.24 -16.30
N HIS A 68 1.21 -2.66 -17.40
CA HIS A 68 2.45 -2.06 -17.90
C HIS A 68 2.37 -0.53 -18.07
N SER A 69 1.23 -0.01 -18.51
CA SER A 69 0.99 1.43 -18.68
C SER A 69 1.06 2.24 -17.38
N LEU A 70 0.78 1.62 -16.23
CA LEU A 70 0.81 2.25 -14.91
C LEU A 70 2.05 1.89 -14.09
N TYR A 71 2.86 0.94 -14.56
CA TYR A 71 4.04 0.47 -13.84
C TYR A 71 5.03 1.61 -13.55
N ALA A 72 5.21 2.51 -14.53
CA ALA A 72 6.08 3.67 -14.39
C ALA A 72 5.65 4.56 -13.22
N TYR A 73 4.35 4.85 -13.09
CA TYR A 73 3.81 5.68 -12.01
C TYR A 73 4.05 5.06 -10.62
N TYR A 74 3.73 3.78 -10.45
CA TYR A 74 3.84 3.11 -9.14
C TYR A 74 5.28 2.73 -8.76
N SER A 75 6.23 2.88 -9.68
CA SER A 75 7.68 2.71 -9.44
C SER A 75 8.41 4.05 -9.31
N ASP A 76 7.73 5.16 -9.53
CA ASP A 76 8.31 6.50 -9.49
C ASP A 76 8.35 7.04 -8.05
N PRO A 77 9.54 7.42 -7.54
CA PRO A 77 9.68 8.00 -6.21
C PRO A 77 8.96 9.36 -6.07
N ASP A 78 8.80 10.15 -7.14
CA ASP A 78 8.15 11.46 -7.09
C ASP A 78 6.66 11.36 -6.74
N TYR A 79 6.03 10.23 -7.07
CA TYR A 79 4.63 9.94 -6.73
C TYR A 79 4.49 9.03 -5.52
N ARG A 80 5.58 8.78 -4.78
CA ARG A 80 5.61 7.87 -3.61
C ARG A 80 5.10 6.47 -3.95
N GLY A 81 5.47 6.00 -5.13
CA GLY A 81 5.07 4.72 -5.67
C GLY A 81 5.48 3.56 -4.76
N TYR A 82 4.57 2.64 -4.51
CA TYR A 82 4.80 1.51 -3.61
C TYR A 82 5.87 0.51 -4.09
N LEU A 83 6.28 0.57 -5.36
CA LEU A 83 7.34 -0.23 -5.97
C LEU A 83 8.66 0.55 -6.09
N ALA A 84 8.68 1.84 -5.74
CA ALA A 84 9.87 2.67 -5.80
C ALA A 84 10.87 2.30 -4.70
N ASN A 85 12.16 2.57 -4.96
CA ASN A 85 13.21 2.38 -3.96
C ASN A 85 13.01 3.37 -2.79
N PRO A 86 12.94 2.90 -1.53
CA PRO A 86 12.83 3.78 -0.36
C PRO A 86 13.88 4.89 -0.28
N GLU A 87 15.13 4.62 -0.69
CA GLU A 87 16.19 5.63 -0.67
C GLU A 87 15.95 6.76 -1.68
N GLU A 88 15.39 6.43 -2.85
CA GLU A 88 15.05 7.42 -3.88
C GLU A 88 13.81 8.23 -3.49
N ILE A 89 12.87 7.63 -2.76
CA ILE A 89 11.72 8.35 -2.19
C ILE A 89 12.20 9.45 -1.24
N GLU A 90 13.14 9.16 -0.34
CA GLU A 90 13.67 10.16 0.59
C GLU A 90 14.38 11.31 -0.14
N LYS A 91 15.17 11.00 -1.17
CA LYS A 91 15.80 12.03 -2.03
C LYS A 91 14.75 12.90 -2.72
N SER A 92 13.72 12.27 -3.29
CA SER A 92 12.62 12.98 -3.96
C SER A 92 11.85 13.88 -2.98
N LYS A 93 11.63 13.43 -1.75
CA LYS A 93 11.00 14.21 -0.69
C LYS A 93 11.78 15.48 -0.35
N ILE A 94 13.11 15.37 -0.20
CA ILE A 94 13.98 16.53 0.03
C ILE A 94 13.88 17.50 -1.16
N LYS A 95 14.05 16.99 -2.39
CA LYS A 95 13.96 17.78 -3.62
C LYS A 95 12.61 18.52 -3.73
N LEU A 96 11.49 17.86 -3.44
CA LEU A 96 10.16 18.46 -3.49
C LEU A 96 10.02 19.59 -2.45
N SER A 97 10.57 19.39 -1.24
CA SER A 97 10.56 20.41 -0.19
C SER A 97 11.37 21.66 -0.55
N GLU A 98 12.49 21.48 -1.25
CA GLU A 98 13.30 22.58 -1.77
C GLU A 98 12.57 23.33 -2.88
N ILE A 99 11.92 22.62 -3.83
CA ILE A 99 11.19 23.23 -4.95
C ILE A 99 9.99 24.05 -4.47
N LEU A 100 9.26 23.55 -3.47
CA LEU A 100 8.05 24.18 -2.94
C LEU A 100 8.29 25.02 -1.68
N GLU A 101 9.55 25.18 -1.29
CA GLU A 101 10.01 26.03 -0.18
C GLU A 101 9.27 25.78 1.15
N TYR A 102 9.00 24.51 1.48
CA TYR A 102 8.42 24.15 2.78
C TYR A 102 9.42 23.41 3.66
N ASN A 103 9.33 23.67 4.97
CA ASN A 103 10.12 22.93 5.94
C ASN A 103 9.53 21.52 6.07
N LEU A 104 10.36 20.51 5.81
CA LEU A 104 10.10 19.18 6.35
C LEU A 104 10.20 19.31 7.86
N ASN A 105 9.09 19.13 8.57
CA ASN A 105 9.11 19.05 10.03
C ASN A 105 10.05 17.89 10.41
N LYS A 106 11.29 18.22 10.79
CA LYS A 106 12.31 17.24 11.23
C LYS A 106 12.15 16.84 12.69
N GLU A 107 11.14 17.39 13.36
CA GLU A 107 10.82 17.15 14.75
C GLU A 107 9.44 16.45 14.73
N GLU A 108 9.25 15.29 15.33
CA GLU A 108 9.52 15.08 16.76
C GLU A 108 10.15 13.71 17.06
N GLU A 109 11.41 13.72 17.53
CA GLU A 109 12.01 12.62 18.32
C GLU A 109 11.24 12.36 19.63
N ASN A 110 10.35 13.28 20.03
CA ASN A 110 9.56 13.24 21.26
C ASN A 110 8.11 12.73 21.09
N GLN A 111 7.59 12.60 19.86
CA GLN A 111 6.33 11.90 19.63
C GLN A 111 6.61 10.41 19.61
N GLN A 112 5.81 9.65 20.35
CA GLN A 112 5.86 8.20 20.37
C GLN A 112 5.82 7.68 18.93
N LYS A 113 6.99 7.28 18.42
CA LYS A 113 7.19 6.87 17.03
C LYS A 113 6.37 5.62 16.80
N TYR A 114 5.11 5.78 16.37
CA TYR A 114 4.29 4.66 15.96
C TYR A 114 5.10 3.88 14.93
N ILE A 115 5.19 2.56 15.10
CA ILE A 115 5.79 1.69 14.08
C ILE A 115 4.85 1.79 12.88
N ILE A 116 5.27 2.56 11.87
CA ILE A 116 4.50 2.70 10.63
C ILE A 116 4.75 1.41 9.84
N GLU A 117 3.84 0.46 9.98
CA GLU A 117 3.88 -0.77 9.19
C GLU A 117 3.38 -0.51 7.77
N ASP A 118 4.19 -0.92 6.80
CA ASP A 118 3.81 -0.92 5.39
C ASP A 118 3.27 -2.27 4.97
N LYS A 119 2.17 -2.24 4.22
CA LYS A 119 1.74 -3.42 3.48
C LYS A 119 2.83 -3.82 2.49
N THR A 120 3.08 -5.12 2.37
CA THR A 120 3.91 -5.63 1.28
C THR A 120 3.25 -5.37 -0.08
N PRO A 121 4.00 -5.35 -1.19
CA PRO A 121 3.44 -5.12 -2.53
C PRO A 121 2.24 -5.99 -2.91
N ASN A 122 2.14 -7.19 -2.36
CA ASN A 122 1.13 -8.19 -2.71
C ASN A 122 0.00 -8.31 -1.68
N GLN A 123 0.02 -7.48 -0.62
CA GLN A 123 -0.88 -7.58 0.51
C GLN A 123 -2.01 -6.55 0.44
N VAL A 124 -3.22 -6.99 0.75
CA VAL A 124 -4.44 -6.16 0.74
C VAL A 124 -4.68 -5.53 2.12
N PHE A 125 -4.64 -6.35 3.17
CA PHE A 125 -4.94 -5.96 4.55
C PHE A 125 -3.66 -5.91 5.38
N LEU A 126 -3.49 -4.85 6.18
CA LEU A 126 -2.37 -4.77 7.10
C LEU A 126 -2.51 -5.87 8.18
N GLY A 127 -1.41 -6.57 8.47
CA GLY A 127 -1.39 -7.66 9.46
C GLY A 127 -1.96 -9.01 9.00
N LEU A 128 -2.62 -9.10 7.84
CA LEU A 128 -3.13 -10.36 7.28
C LEU A 128 -2.46 -10.69 5.94
N GLN A 129 -2.11 -11.95 5.75
CA GLN A 129 -1.36 -12.41 4.57
C GLN A 129 -2.29 -12.98 3.48
N PRO A 130 -1.94 -12.83 2.20
CA PRO A 130 -2.64 -13.51 1.11
C PRO A 130 -2.72 -15.03 1.34
N GLY A 131 -3.85 -15.62 0.97
CA GLY A 131 -4.12 -17.05 1.13
C GLY A 131 -4.70 -17.46 2.48
N GLN A 132 -4.64 -16.59 3.50
CA GLN A 132 -5.32 -16.84 4.77
C GLN A 132 -6.85 -16.83 4.60
N LEU A 133 -7.53 -17.71 5.33
CA LEU A 133 -8.99 -17.76 5.41
C LEU A 133 -9.44 -17.20 6.76
N ILE A 134 -10.40 -16.28 6.76
CA ILE A 134 -10.88 -15.63 7.98
C ILE A 134 -12.29 -16.13 8.31
N SER A 135 -12.45 -16.76 9.47
CA SER A 135 -13.77 -17.06 10.05
C SER A 135 -14.15 -15.98 11.04
N LEU A 136 -15.15 -15.16 10.67
CA LEU A 136 -15.69 -14.12 11.54
C LEU A 136 -16.49 -14.70 12.73
N GLU A 137 -17.13 -15.86 12.53
CA GLU A 137 -17.91 -16.53 13.57
C GLU A 137 -17.00 -17.12 14.65
N ASP A 138 -15.97 -17.88 14.24
CA ASP A 138 -15.02 -18.48 15.18
C ASP A 138 -13.95 -17.51 15.67
N LYS A 139 -13.84 -16.33 15.05
CA LYS A 139 -12.75 -15.35 15.25
C LYS A 139 -11.37 -15.98 15.05
N LYS A 140 -11.22 -16.77 13.99
CA LYS A 140 -10.00 -17.53 13.67
C LYS A 140 -9.47 -17.17 12.29
N VAL A 141 -8.16 -17.27 12.16
CA VAL A 141 -7.42 -17.18 10.90
C VAL A 141 -6.85 -18.56 10.60
N PHE A 142 -7.15 -19.10 9.42
CA PHE A 142 -6.60 -20.36 8.94
C PHE A 142 -5.54 -20.07 7.89
N GLU A 143 -4.40 -20.73 8.03
CA GLU A 143 -3.29 -20.61 7.10
C GLU A 143 -3.30 -21.77 6.09
N PRO A 144 -2.90 -21.53 4.83
CA PRO A 144 -2.75 -22.61 3.86
C PRO A 144 -1.62 -23.54 4.28
N THR A 145 -1.88 -24.85 4.28
CA THR A 145 -0.89 -25.88 4.63
C THR A 145 -0.23 -26.52 3.40
N ASN A 146 -0.91 -26.50 2.26
CA ASN A 146 -0.41 -27.08 1.02
C ASN A 146 0.70 -26.20 0.42
N GLU A 147 1.87 -26.79 0.14
CA GLU A 147 3.04 -26.08 -0.38
C GLU A 147 2.78 -25.34 -1.70
N VAL A 148 1.99 -25.91 -2.61
CA VAL A 148 1.64 -25.29 -3.89
C VAL A 148 0.85 -24.01 -3.66
N LEU A 149 -0.12 -24.03 -2.75
CA LEU A 149 -0.91 -22.85 -2.39
C LEU A 149 -0.05 -21.79 -1.68
N ILE A 150 0.83 -22.22 -0.77
CA ILE A 150 1.76 -21.31 -0.07
C ILE A 150 2.63 -20.57 -1.09
N ASN A 151 3.21 -21.28 -2.06
CA ASN A 151 4.06 -20.68 -3.09
C ASN A 151 3.26 -19.74 -4.01
N TYR A 152 2.08 -20.15 -4.43
CA TYR A 152 1.17 -19.32 -5.23
C TYR A 152 0.84 -17.99 -4.54
N TYR A 153 0.43 -18.00 -3.27
CA TYR A 153 0.07 -16.78 -2.53
C TYR A 153 1.27 -15.93 -2.13
N LYS A 154 2.46 -16.53 -1.96
CA LYS A 154 3.73 -15.79 -1.82
C LYS A 154 4.19 -15.15 -3.13
N GLY A 155 3.63 -15.58 -4.27
CA GLY A 155 4.08 -15.16 -5.59
C GLY A 155 5.42 -15.73 -6.00
N ILE A 156 5.75 -16.90 -5.43
CA ILE A 156 6.84 -17.73 -5.91
C ILE A 156 6.20 -18.60 -6.98
N ASP A 157 6.29 -18.17 -8.25
CA ASP A 157 5.80 -18.96 -9.36
C ASP A 157 6.59 -20.28 -9.38
N GLY A 158 5.94 -21.37 -8.95
CA GLY A 158 6.44 -22.71 -9.25
C GLY A 158 6.51 -22.89 -10.77
N PRO A 159 7.31 -23.83 -11.28
CA PRO A 159 7.30 -24.12 -12.71
C PRO A 159 5.85 -24.38 -13.11
N LEU A 160 5.33 -23.57 -14.04
CA LEU A 160 4.05 -23.81 -14.68
C LEU A 160 4.12 -25.23 -15.23
N SER A 161 3.53 -26.20 -14.54
CA SER A 161 3.27 -27.49 -15.14
C SER A 161 2.21 -27.24 -16.20
N ASP A 162 2.65 -26.95 -17.41
CA ASP A 162 1.87 -27.03 -18.64
C ASP A 162 1.32 -28.46 -18.75
N THR A 163 0.26 -28.73 -18.01
CA THR A 163 -0.51 -29.96 -18.12
C THR A 163 -1.95 -29.56 -18.35
N VAL A 164 -2.18 -29.05 -19.56
CA VAL A 164 -3.43 -29.27 -20.27
C VAL A 164 -3.06 -30.08 -21.51
N ARG A 165 -3.37 -31.39 -21.44
CA ARG A 165 -3.46 -32.27 -22.61
C ARG A 165 -4.79 -32.04 -23.32
#